data_AF-A0A3D2S7P7-F1
#
_entry.id   AF-A0A3D2S7P7-F1
#
_cell.length_a   1.000
_cell.length_b   1.000
_cell.length_c   1.000
_cell.angle_alpha   90.00
_cell.angle_beta   90.00
_cell.angle_gamma   90.00
#
_symmetry.space_group_name_H-M   'P 1'
#
loop_
_entity.id
_entity.type
_entity.pdbx_description
1 polymer ?
#
loop_
_entity_poly.entity_id
_entity_poly.type
_entity_poly.pdbx_seq_one_letter_code
_entity_poly.pdbx_strand_id
1 'polypeptide(L)'
;MEKKVVATVSLAGCFGCHMSMLDIDTELLDLTEFITFNKSPLTDIKKFTTRCHIGLIEGSCCNAENVETLRAFRENCDLLVAVGECAVWGGLPAMRNTIPIGECLEEAYLNSFTQVPGEYTVPYHEDLPKLLDKVYPCNEIV
;
A
#
# COMPACT_ATOMS: atom_id res chain seq x y z
N MET A 1 -16.78 -26.87 -3.96
CA MET A 1 -17.12 -25.61 -3.29
C MET A 1 -16.69 -24.48 -4.21
N GLU A 2 -17.43 -23.37 -4.30
CA GLU A 2 -17.01 -22.23 -5.14
C GLU A 2 -15.81 -21.53 -4.50
N LYS A 3 -14.76 -21.25 -5.29
CA LYS A 3 -13.53 -20.62 -4.79
C LYS A 3 -13.83 -19.20 -4.30
N LYS A 4 -13.18 -18.79 -3.21
CA LYS A 4 -13.30 -17.43 -2.68
C LYS A 4 -12.39 -16.48 -3.47
N VAL A 5 -12.97 -15.42 -4.01
CA VAL A 5 -12.22 -14.33 -4.64
C VAL A 5 -11.55 -13.44 -3.58
N VAL A 6 -10.23 -13.31 -3.66
CA VAL A 6 -9.38 -12.51 -2.76
C VAL A 6 -8.64 -11.44 -3.55
N ALA A 7 -8.57 -10.22 -3.04
CA ALA A 7 -7.74 -9.15 -3.58
C ALA A 7 -6.69 -8.73 -2.56
N THR A 8 -5.53 -8.24 -3.02
CA THR A 8 -4.48 -7.74 -2.12
C THR A 8 -3.90 -6.43 -2.65
N VAL A 9 -3.36 -5.60 -1.76
CA VAL A 9 -2.66 -4.38 -2.17
C VAL A 9 -1.59 -3.99 -1.17
N SER A 10 -0.53 -3.38 -1.67
CA SER A 10 0.49 -2.70 -0.86
C SER A 10 0.34 -1.19 -1.07
N LEU A 11 0.05 -0.46 0.01
CA LEU A 11 0.00 1.00 0.06
C LEU A 11 1.38 1.54 0.48
N ALA A 12 1.46 2.42 1.49
CA ALA A 12 2.71 2.82 2.13
C ALA A 12 3.22 1.70 3.05
N GLY A 13 3.71 0.62 2.43
CA GLY A 13 4.31 -0.54 3.09
C GLY A 13 5.65 -0.90 2.46
N CYS A 14 6.31 -1.91 3.01
CA CYS A 14 7.60 -2.40 2.51
C CYS A 14 7.48 -3.67 1.65
N PHE A 15 6.26 -4.13 1.37
CA PHE A 15 5.94 -5.40 0.73
C PHE A 15 6.25 -6.65 1.57
N GLY A 16 6.66 -6.45 2.83
CA GLY A 16 7.03 -7.52 3.75
C GLY A 16 5.85 -8.38 4.20
N CYS A 17 4.64 -7.82 4.30
CA CYS A 17 3.47 -8.64 4.64
C CYS A 17 3.05 -9.54 3.49
N HIS A 18 3.21 -9.08 2.25
CA HIS A 18 3.07 -9.95 1.07
C HIS A 18 4.12 -11.05 1.06
N MET A 19 5.38 -10.76 1.41
CA MET A 19 6.41 -11.82 1.52
C MET A 19 6.07 -12.82 2.61
N SER A 20 5.65 -12.36 3.79
CA SER A 20 5.20 -13.26 4.86
C SER A 20 3.98 -14.10 4.47
N MET A 21 3.11 -13.60 3.59
CA MET A 21 2.02 -14.39 3.00
C MET A 21 2.53 -15.46 2.02
N LEU A 22 3.64 -15.20 1.31
CA LEU A 22 4.29 -16.16 0.43
C LEU A 22 5.18 -17.16 1.18
N ASP A 23 5.64 -16.82 2.39
CA ASP A 23 6.43 -17.69 3.28
C ASP A 23 5.63 -18.90 3.84
N ILE A 24 4.38 -19.10 3.40
CA ILE A 24 3.66 -20.38 3.58
C ILE A 24 4.15 -21.47 2.60
N ASP A 25 5.10 -21.12 1.72
CA ASP A 25 5.80 -22.03 0.82
C ASP A 25 4.83 -22.87 -0.05
N THR A 26 4.90 -24.20 0.08
CA THR A 26 4.10 -25.14 -0.70
C THR A 26 2.63 -25.12 -0.32
N GLU A 27 2.27 -24.63 0.88
CA GLU A 27 0.87 -24.48 1.29
C GLU A 27 0.13 -23.44 0.44
N LEU A 28 0.87 -22.57 -0.28
CA LEU A 28 0.28 -21.67 -1.26
C LEU A 28 -0.40 -22.44 -2.40
N LEU A 29 0.14 -23.59 -2.79
CA LEU A 29 -0.45 -24.45 -3.82
C LEU A 29 -1.80 -24.98 -3.35
N ASP A 30 -1.88 -25.45 -2.11
CA ASP A 30 -3.12 -25.90 -1.50
C ASP A 30 -4.13 -24.75 -1.38
N LEU A 31 -3.66 -23.55 -1.01
CA LEU A 31 -4.50 -22.35 -0.92
C LEU A 31 -5.16 -22.01 -2.27
N THR A 32 -4.45 -22.18 -3.39
CA THR A 32 -5.00 -21.91 -4.72
C THR A 32 -6.17 -22.82 -5.11
N GLU A 33 -6.38 -23.94 -4.42
CA GLU A 33 -7.57 -24.79 -4.59
C GLU A 33 -8.82 -24.19 -3.93
N PHE A 34 -8.65 -23.30 -2.95
CA PHE A 34 -9.77 -22.68 -2.22
C PHE A 34 -10.04 -21.24 -2.65
N ILE A 35 -9.05 -20.53 -3.19
CA ILE A 35 -9.17 -19.11 -3.54
C ILE A 35 -8.78 -18.82 -5.00
N THR A 36 -9.23 -17.68 -5.48
CA THR A 36 -8.73 -17.06 -6.71
C THR A 36 -8.35 -15.61 -6.43
N PHE A 37 -7.21 -15.18 -6.97
CA PHE A 37 -6.78 -13.80 -6.83
C PHE A 37 -7.44 -12.89 -7.89
N ASN A 38 -7.96 -11.76 -7.44
CA ASN A 38 -8.33 -10.63 -8.28
C ASN A 38 -7.14 -9.65 -8.34
N LYS A 39 -7.40 -8.33 -8.33
CA LYS A 39 -6.40 -7.28 -8.22
C LYS A 39 -5.45 -7.57 -7.04
N SER A 40 -4.19 -7.81 -7.39
CA SER A 40 -3.08 -8.07 -6.47
C SER A 40 -1.77 -7.67 -7.15
N PRO A 41 -0.74 -7.22 -6.41
CA PRO A 41 0.63 -7.09 -6.93
C PRO A 41 1.19 -8.39 -7.53
N LEU A 42 0.61 -9.55 -7.18
CA LEU A 42 1.00 -10.86 -7.71
C LEU A 42 0.25 -11.23 -9.02
N THR A 43 -0.60 -10.34 -9.53
CA THR A 43 -1.40 -10.56 -10.74
C THR A 43 -1.28 -9.37 -11.70
N ASP A 44 -1.60 -9.59 -12.97
CA ASP A 44 -1.65 -8.50 -13.96
C ASP A 44 -2.97 -7.71 -13.97
N ILE A 45 -3.88 -8.00 -13.03
CA ILE A 45 -5.21 -7.39 -12.95
C ILE A 45 -5.10 -5.96 -12.40
N LYS A 46 -5.27 -4.96 -13.27
CA LYS A 46 -5.11 -3.54 -12.88
C LYS A 46 -6.35 -2.92 -12.23
N LYS A 47 -7.55 -3.45 -12.51
CA LYS A 47 -8.83 -3.00 -11.95
C LYS A 47 -9.62 -4.20 -11.43
N PHE A 48 -10.47 -4.00 -10.43
CA PHE A 48 -11.36 -5.05 -9.95
C PHE A 48 -12.21 -5.58 -11.11
N THR A 49 -12.14 -6.89 -11.36
CA THR A 49 -12.96 -7.54 -12.41
C THR A 49 -14.26 -8.12 -11.85
N THR A 50 -14.34 -8.29 -10.53
CA THR A 50 -15.53 -8.72 -9.80
C THR A 50 -15.43 -8.26 -8.35
N ARG A 51 -16.55 -8.32 -7.62
CA ARG A 51 -16.59 -8.09 -6.18
C ARG A 51 -15.82 -9.21 -5.46
N CYS A 52 -14.94 -8.82 -4.55
CA CYS A 52 -14.08 -9.73 -3.81
C CYS A 52 -14.68 -10.05 -2.44
N HIS A 53 -14.51 -11.29 -1.97
CA HIS A 53 -14.97 -11.68 -0.64
C HIS A 53 -14.04 -11.10 0.45
N ILE A 54 -12.73 -11.05 0.16
CA ILE A 54 -11.70 -10.60 1.10
C ILE A 54 -10.73 -9.66 0.38
N GLY A 55 -10.45 -8.51 0.98
CA GLY A 55 -9.39 -7.58 0.60
C GLY A 55 -8.31 -7.52 1.68
N LEU A 56 -7.09 -7.91 1.35
CA LEU A 56 -5.93 -7.84 2.25
C LEU A 56 -5.13 -6.57 1.96
N ILE A 57 -5.04 -5.69 2.95
CA ILE A 57 -4.39 -4.38 2.82
C ILE A 57 -3.11 -4.36 3.62
N GLU A 58 -1.97 -4.30 2.94
CA GLU A 58 -0.69 -3.96 3.56
C GLU A 58 -0.41 -2.46 3.38
N GLY A 59 0.22 -1.86 4.39
CA GLY A 59 0.70 -0.48 4.31
C GLY A 59 -0.34 0.55 4.75
N SER A 60 0.15 1.72 5.15
CA SER A 60 -0.66 2.88 5.53
C SER A 60 -0.96 3.78 4.32
N CYS A 61 -1.71 4.86 4.53
CA CYS A 61 -1.89 5.90 3.51
C CYS A 61 -0.88 7.04 3.72
N CYS A 62 0.03 7.27 2.78
CA CYS A 62 0.98 8.39 2.83
C CYS A 62 0.77 9.43 1.71
N ASN A 63 -0.04 9.11 0.70
CA ASN A 63 -0.35 9.97 -0.44
C ASN A 63 -1.81 9.81 -0.91
N ALA A 64 -2.24 10.68 -1.83
CA ALA A 64 -3.60 10.68 -2.36
C ALA A 64 -4.00 9.37 -3.06
N GLU A 65 -3.10 8.77 -3.84
CA GLU A 65 -3.37 7.50 -4.55
C GLU A 65 -3.59 6.34 -3.58
N ASN A 66 -2.88 6.31 -2.45
CA ASN A 66 -3.12 5.30 -1.42
C ASN A 66 -4.53 5.40 -0.86
N VAL A 67 -5.02 6.61 -0.62
CA VAL A 67 -6.39 6.86 -0.12
C VAL A 67 -7.43 6.41 -1.14
N GLU A 68 -7.24 6.76 -2.41
CA GLU A 68 -8.12 6.34 -3.51
C GLU A 68 -8.14 4.81 -3.65
N THR A 69 -6.96 4.20 -3.60
CA THR A 69 -6.81 2.74 -3.69
C THR A 69 -7.48 2.04 -2.50
N LEU A 70 -7.28 2.52 -1.28
CA LEU A 70 -7.90 1.96 -0.08
C LEU A 70 -9.43 2.05 -0.14
N ARG A 71 -9.97 3.20 -0.56
CA ARG A 71 -11.43 3.37 -0.76
C ARG A 71 -11.98 2.43 -1.83
N ALA A 72 -11.28 2.27 -2.95
CA ALA A 72 -11.66 1.31 -3.98
C ALA A 72 -11.69 -0.13 -3.43
N PHE A 73 -10.74 -0.51 -2.59
CA PHE A 73 -10.75 -1.81 -1.90
C PHE A 73 -11.95 -1.94 -0.93
N ARG A 74 -12.26 -0.90 -0.15
CA ARG A 74 -13.42 -0.88 0.76
C ARG A 74 -14.75 -1.04 0.03
N GLU A 75 -14.88 -0.45 -1.16
CA GLU A 75 -16.09 -0.54 -2.00
C GLU A 75 -16.25 -1.92 -2.67
N ASN A 76 -15.12 -2.53 -3.07
CA ASN A 76 -15.11 -3.76 -3.87
C ASN A 76 -14.92 -5.05 -3.06
N CYS A 77 -14.68 -4.96 -1.74
CA CYS A 77 -14.50 -6.12 -0.86
C CYS A 77 -15.60 -6.22 0.21
N ASP A 78 -16.08 -7.43 0.47
CA ASP A 78 -17.04 -7.67 1.57
C ASP A 78 -16.35 -7.56 2.94
N LEU A 79 -15.21 -8.23 3.10
CA LEU A 79 -14.33 -8.11 4.25
C LEU A 79 -13.03 -7.40 3.85
N LEU A 80 -12.65 -6.39 4.64
CA LEU A 80 -11.35 -5.70 4.51
C LEU A 80 -10.50 -6.06 5.73
N VAL A 81 -9.25 -6.48 5.51
CA VAL A 81 -8.32 -6.86 6.57
C VAL A 81 -7.08 -5.98 6.48
N ALA A 82 -6.80 -5.22 7.54
CA ALA A 82 -5.52 -4.54 7.70
C ALA A 82 -4.46 -5.56 8.10
N VAL A 83 -3.46 -5.76 7.25
CA VAL A 83 -2.39 -6.75 7.42
C VAL A 83 -1.09 -6.02 7.74
N GLY A 84 -0.54 -6.30 8.92
CA GLY A 84 0.74 -5.77 9.37
C GLY A 84 0.65 -4.41 10.05
N GLU A 85 1.73 -4.07 10.77
CA GLU A 85 1.82 -2.88 11.63
C GLU A 85 1.56 -1.57 10.87
N CYS A 86 2.06 -1.46 9.64
CA CYS A 86 1.85 -0.26 8.82
C CYS A 86 0.36 -0.01 8.57
N ALA A 87 -0.40 -1.04 8.18
CA ALA A 87 -1.83 -0.89 7.89
C ALA A 87 -2.64 -0.60 9.17
N VAL A 88 -2.26 -1.18 10.31
CA VAL A 88 -3.01 -1.06 11.58
C VAL A 88 -2.69 0.24 12.33
N TRP A 89 -1.42 0.66 12.37
CA TRP A 89 -0.96 1.76 13.24
C TRP A 89 -0.14 2.85 12.52
N GLY A 90 0.03 2.74 11.20
CA GLY A 90 0.87 3.64 10.42
C GLY A 90 2.30 3.11 10.22
N GLY A 91 2.83 2.39 11.21
CA GLY A 91 4.13 1.69 11.17
C GLY A 91 5.33 2.61 11.04
N LEU A 92 6.45 2.07 10.53
CA LEU A 92 7.69 2.82 10.32
C LEU A 92 7.51 4.11 9.49
N PRO A 93 6.71 4.13 8.40
CA PRO A 93 6.46 5.36 7.65
C PRO A 93 5.86 6.49 8.51
N ALA A 94 5.06 6.17 9.53
CA ALA A 94 4.44 7.17 10.40
C ALA A 94 5.42 7.88 11.34
N MET A 95 6.68 7.43 11.46
CA MET A 95 7.70 8.18 12.19
C MET A 95 7.92 9.58 11.62
N ARG A 96 7.69 9.79 10.32
CA ARG A 96 7.77 11.13 9.70
C ARG A 96 6.72 12.10 10.21
N ASN A 97 5.65 11.64 10.89
CA ASN A 97 4.52 12.49 11.28
C ASN A 97 4.88 13.59 12.30
N THR A 98 6.07 13.50 12.91
CA THR A 98 6.61 14.53 13.81
C THR A 98 7.44 15.60 13.09
N ILE A 99 7.70 15.41 11.79
CA ILE A 99 8.51 16.28 10.96
C ILE A 99 7.61 16.87 9.86
N PRO A 100 7.66 18.19 9.58
CA PRO A 100 6.95 18.77 8.46
C PRO A 100 7.32 18.09 7.14
N ILE A 101 6.32 17.80 6.30
CA ILE A 101 6.54 17.08 5.03
C ILE A 101 7.51 17.80 4.09
N GLY A 102 7.53 19.13 4.13
CA GLY A 102 8.49 19.94 3.38
C GLY A 102 9.93 19.62 3.76
N GLU A 103 10.24 19.57 5.06
CA GLU A 103 11.57 19.23 5.57
C GLU A 103 11.98 17.80 5.17
N CYS A 104 11.05 16.84 5.18
CA CYS A 104 11.33 15.47 4.70
C CYS A 104 11.72 15.45 3.21
N LEU A 105 11.03 16.24 2.38
CA LEU A 105 11.29 16.32 0.94
C LEU A 105 12.59 17.07 0.63
N GLU A 106 12.86 18.17 1.34
CA GLU A 106 14.11 18.91 1.22
C GLU A 106 15.30 18.03 1.60
N GLU A 107 15.21 17.27 2.69
CA GLU A 107 16.27 16.35 3.07
C GLU A 107 16.51 15.27 2.01
N ALA A 108 15.43 14.66 1.51
CA ALA A 108 15.53 13.57 0.53
C ALA A 108 16.07 14.01 -0.84
N TYR A 109 15.71 15.21 -1.31
CA TYR A 109 15.99 15.64 -2.68
C TYR A 109 17.01 16.79 -2.78
N LEU A 110 17.11 17.65 -1.77
CA LEU A 110 17.94 18.87 -1.80
C LEU A 110 19.19 18.80 -0.91
N ASN A 111 19.15 18.08 0.22
CA ASN A 111 20.25 18.10 1.20
C ASN A 111 21.05 16.79 1.30
N SER A 112 20.75 15.79 0.47
CA SER A 112 21.47 14.51 0.47
C SER A 112 22.97 14.69 0.21
N PHE A 113 23.82 14.05 1.02
CA PHE A 113 25.28 14.13 0.89
C PHE A 113 25.82 13.62 -0.47
N THR A 114 25.09 12.72 -1.13
CA THR A 114 25.49 12.12 -2.41
C THR A 114 25.03 12.91 -3.64
N GLN A 115 24.61 14.15 -3.46
CA GLN A 115 24.10 15.02 -4.51
C GLN A 115 25.14 15.37 -5.59
N VAL A 116 24.70 15.41 -6.86
CA VAL A 116 25.52 15.79 -8.04
C VAL A 116 25.24 17.24 -8.48
N PRO A 117 26.19 18.18 -8.35
CA PRO A 117 25.93 19.62 -8.51
C PRO A 117 25.22 19.99 -9.82
N GLY A 118 24.10 20.71 -9.72
CA GLY A 118 23.55 21.48 -10.86
C GLY A 118 22.06 21.35 -11.13
N GLU A 119 21.35 20.31 -10.65
CA GLU A 119 19.92 20.12 -10.94
C GLU A 119 19.20 19.39 -9.80
N TYR A 120 18.72 20.14 -8.80
CA TYR A 120 17.92 19.57 -7.72
C TYR A 120 16.68 20.40 -7.49
N THR A 121 15.54 19.74 -7.56
CA THR A 121 14.26 20.27 -7.15
C THR A 121 13.51 19.16 -6.45
N VAL A 122 12.64 19.53 -5.53
CA VAL A 122 11.64 18.57 -5.04
C VAL A 122 10.76 18.18 -6.24
N PRO A 123 10.61 16.88 -6.56
CA PRO A 123 9.79 16.44 -7.68
C PRO A 123 8.35 16.91 -7.55
N TYR A 124 7.85 17.57 -8.58
CA TYR A 124 6.46 18.03 -8.66
C TYR A 124 5.97 17.92 -10.10
N HIS A 125 5.06 16.98 -10.33
CA HIS A 125 4.47 16.69 -11.64
C HIS A 125 3.03 16.21 -11.43
N GLU A 126 2.17 16.35 -12.43
CA GLU A 126 0.77 15.90 -12.34
C GLU A 126 0.63 14.39 -12.13
N ASP A 127 1.60 13.62 -12.61
CA ASP A 127 1.68 12.16 -12.44
C ASP A 127 2.15 11.72 -11.05
N LEU A 128 2.65 12.65 -10.22
CA LEU A 128 3.11 12.33 -8.87
C LEU A 128 1.97 12.55 -7.87
N PRO A 129 1.54 11.51 -7.13
CA PRO A 129 0.47 11.67 -6.15
C PRO A 129 0.95 12.58 -5.02
N LYS A 130 0.10 13.54 -4.66
CA LYS A 130 0.38 14.45 -3.55
C LYS A 130 0.52 13.66 -2.25
N LEU A 131 1.61 13.89 -1.53
CA LEU A 131 1.79 13.35 -0.18
C LEU A 131 0.75 13.97 0.76
N LEU A 132 0.25 13.16 1.68
CA LEU A 132 -0.57 13.63 2.80
C LEU A 132 0.32 14.36 3.81
N ASP A 133 -0.29 15.25 4.61
CA ASP A 133 0.40 15.93 5.71
C ASP A 133 1.00 14.92 6.69
N LYS A 134 0.25 13.86 7.01
CA LYS A 134 0.69 12.74 7.83
C LYS A 134 0.44 11.41 7.14
N VAL A 135 1.12 10.38 7.63
CA VAL A 135 0.78 8.99 7.35
C VAL A 135 -0.36 8.56 8.27
N TYR A 136 -1.39 7.97 7.67
CA TYR A 136 -2.59 7.52 8.37
C TYR A 136 -2.74 5.99 8.32
N PRO A 137 -3.07 5.31 9.42
CA PRO A 137 -3.47 3.91 9.39
C PRO A 137 -4.79 3.73 8.61
N CYS A 138 -5.06 2.52 8.13
CA CYS A 138 -6.19 2.26 7.24
C CYS A 138 -7.55 2.61 7.86
N ASN A 139 -7.71 2.36 9.16
CA ASN A 139 -8.95 2.59 9.91
C ASN A 139 -9.27 4.07 10.15
N GLU A 140 -8.33 4.98 9.90
CA GLU A 140 -8.59 6.42 9.91
C GLU A 140 -9.16 6.92 8.56
N ILE A 141 -9.16 6.06 7.53
CA ILE A 141 -9.63 6.38 6.18
C ILE A 141 -10.93 5.64 5.82
N VAL A 142 -11.05 4.34 6.14
CA VAL A 142 -12.20 3.48 5.79
C VAL A 142 -12.65 2.54 6.91
#